data_AF-A0A7F5RD10-F1
#
_entry.id   AF-A0A7F5RD10-F1
#
_cell.length_a   1.000
_cell.length_b   1.000
_cell.length_c   1.000
_cell.angle_alpha   90.00
_cell.angle_beta   90.00
_cell.angle_gamma   90.00
#
_symmetry.space_group_name_H-M   'P 1'
#
loop_
_entity.id
_entity.type
_entity.pdbx_description
1 polymer ?
#
loop_
_entity_poly.entity_id
_entity_poly.type
_entity_poly.pdbx_seq_one_letter_code
_entity_poly.pdbx_strand_id
1 'polypeptide(L)'
;MELNRRTRAKHTPLLLLTVVVHILVFLTVVDIYLTIPSEDGMKHYKAKIDDPPAKRLVFILVDDLQTSSLYTMNMSSATPYLYSVTKNRASWGVAHTQAPTESKPGHVSLLSGMYVNPIEILKIWKGEALKFDTVLSQSKKSIIFGTSEFIDSLNIYYFIHVKFYPHDEVIFEEKNAIGTQQWAFKKAQQYLNKSASTRSTNGMIILLHLTAKNK
;
A
#
# COMPACT_ATOMS: atom_id res chain seq x y z
N MET A 1 19.99 17.43 61.13
CA MET A 1 20.36 17.17 59.71
C MET A 1 20.43 15.66 59.39
N GLU A 2 20.84 14.78 60.32
CA GLU A 2 20.96 13.33 60.07
C GLU A 2 19.63 12.54 60.00
N LEU A 3 18.60 12.92 60.75
CA LEU A 3 17.31 12.20 60.78
C LEU A 3 16.64 12.16 59.39
N ASN A 4 16.77 13.26 58.63
CA ASN A 4 16.25 13.40 57.27
C ASN A 4 17.03 12.56 56.24
N ARG A 5 18.27 12.18 56.56
CA ARG A 5 19.12 11.34 55.68
C ARG A 5 18.74 9.86 55.80
N ARG A 6 18.38 9.41 57.02
CA ARG A 6 17.97 8.02 57.29
C ARG A 6 16.57 7.69 56.75
N THR A 7 15.62 8.62 56.79
CA THR A 7 14.29 8.45 56.18
C THR A 7 14.39 8.42 54.65
N ARG A 8 15.17 9.34 54.06
CA ARG A 8 15.42 9.38 52.60
C ARG A 8 16.02 8.06 52.08
N ALA A 9 16.98 7.48 52.80
CA ALA A 9 17.63 6.21 52.44
C ALA A 9 16.68 4.99 52.45
N LYS A 10 15.62 5.00 53.27
CA LYS A 10 14.62 3.92 53.33
C LYS A 10 13.57 4.00 52.23
N HIS A 11 13.27 5.20 51.73
CA HIS A 11 12.29 5.39 50.65
C HIS A 11 12.91 5.37 49.25
N THR A 12 14.21 5.65 49.11
CA THR A 12 14.95 5.52 47.85
C THR A 12 14.80 4.17 47.14
N PRO A 13 14.91 2.99 47.80
CA PRO A 13 14.74 1.71 47.12
C PRO A 13 13.31 1.50 46.61
N LEU A 14 12.30 1.98 47.35
CA LEU A 14 10.90 1.92 46.92
C LEU A 14 10.65 2.85 45.72
N LEU A 15 11.22 4.06 45.73
CA LEU A 15 11.14 4.99 44.59
C LEU A 15 11.83 4.42 43.35
N LEU A 16 13.02 3.83 43.51
CA LEU A 16 13.72 3.13 42.43
C LEU A 16 12.90 1.97 41.88
N LEU A 17 12.34 1.12 42.75
CA LEU A 17 11.48 0.02 42.36
C LEU A 17 10.26 0.52 41.57
N THR A 18 9.59 1.58 42.06
CA THR A 18 8.47 2.20 41.36
C THR A 18 8.87 2.68 39.97
N VAL A 19 9.99 3.40 39.84
CA VAL A 19 10.49 3.86 38.53
C VAL A 19 10.80 2.67 37.61
N VAL A 20 11.46 1.63 38.12
CA VAL A 20 11.77 0.42 37.34
C VAL A 20 10.49 -0.26 36.86
N VAL A 21 9.50 -0.44 37.73
CA VAL A 21 8.21 -1.03 37.35
C VAL A 21 7.51 -0.18 36.29
N HIS A 22 7.50 1.15 36.41
CA HIS A 22 6.89 2.02 35.40
C HIS A 22 7.64 1.97 34.07
N ILE A 23 8.97 1.89 34.08
CA ILE A 23 9.77 1.70 32.86
C ILE A 23 9.44 0.36 32.22
N LEU A 24 9.37 -0.73 32.98
CA LEU A 24 9.01 -2.04 32.44
C LEU A 24 7.60 -2.03 31.83
N VAL A 25 6.61 -1.48 32.54
CA VAL A 25 5.24 -1.34 32.00
C VAL A 25 5.24 -0.50 30.72
N PHE A 26 5.93 0.65 30.72
CA PHE A 26 6.05 1.49 29.54
C PHE A 26 6.68 0.74 28.36
N LEU A 27 7.79 0.03 28.57
CA LEU A 27 8.45 -0.77 27.54
C LEU A 27 7.53 -1.87 27.00
N THR A 28 6.75 -2.54 27.86
CA THR A 28 5.80 -3.57 27.41
C THR A 28 4.65 -2.97 26.57
N VAL A 29 4.10 -1.81 26.97
CA VAL A 29 3.07 -1.13 26.19
C VAL A 29 3.63 -0.71 24.83
N VAL A 30 4.84 -0.13 24.81
CA VAL A 30 5.52 0.25 23.57
C VAL A 30 5.76 -0.96 22.68
N ASP A 31 6.24 -2.07 23.22
CA ASP A 31 6.47 -3.30 22.44
C ASP A 31 5.18 -3.86 21.85
N ILE A 32 4.10 -3.98 22.64
CA ILE A 32 2.81 -4.48 22.15
C ILE A 32 2.21 -3.57 21.06
N TYR A 33 2.34 -2.25 21.20
CA TYR A 33 1.77 -1.31 20.23
C TYR A 33 2.60 -1.16 18.95
N LEU A 34 3.92 -1.28 19.04
CA LEU A 34 4.81 -1.10 17.89
C LEU A 34 5.06 -2.42 17.15
N THR A 35 4.90 -3.56 17.82
CA THR A 35 5.12 -4.89 17.27
C THR A 35 3.79 -5.55 16.94
N ILE A 36 3.37 -5.48 15.67
CA ILE A 36 2.38 -6.43 15.13
C ILE A 36 3.20 -7.56 14.50
N PRO A 37 3.11 -8.81 14.99
CA PRO A 37 3.89 -9.91 14.41
C PRO A 37 3.42 -10.14 12.97
N SER A 38 4.33 -9.93 12.01
CA SER A 38 4.20 -10.53 10.69
C SER A 38 4.51 -12.01 10.82
N GLU A 39 3.48 -12.85 10.70
CA GLU A 39 3.67 -14.30 10.73
C GLU A 39 4.09 -14.80 9.33
N ASP A 40 5.29 -15.37 9.25
CA ASP A 40 5.77 -16.08 8.07
C ASP A 40 5.35 -17.56 8.10
N GLY A 41 5.20 -18.17 6.92
CA GLY A 41 4.96 -19.61 6.79
C GLY A 41 3.50 -20.05 6.87
N MET A 42 2.56 -19.09 6.85
CA MET A 42 1.13 -19.39 6.72
C MET A 42 0.85 -20.18 5.44
N LYS A 43 0.01 -21.22 5.56
CA LYS A 43 -0.40 -22.01 4.40
C LYS A 43 -1.32 -21.18 3.52
N HIS A 44 -0.97 -21.03 2.24
CA HIS A 44 -1.80 -20.35 1.26
C HIS A 44 -3.20 -20.98 1.21
N TYR A 45 -4.22 -20.13 1.41
CA TYR A 45 -5.61 -20.55 1.32
C TYR A 45 -6.19 -20.16 -0.03
N LYS A 46 -6.57 -21.16 -0.83
CA LYS A 46 -7.30 -20.93 -2.07
C LYS A 46 -8.78 -20.79 -1.75
N ALA A 47 -9.35 -19.63 -2.07
CA ALA A 47 -10.80 -19.43 -1.98
C ALA A 47 -11.53 -20.50 -2.83
N LYS A 48 -12.42 -21.26 -2.19
CA LYS A 48 -13.27 -22.26 -2.85
C LYS A 48 -14.52 -21.56 -3.37
N ILE A 49 -14.35 -20.84 -4.48
CA ILE A 49 -15.44 -20.16 -5.18
C ILE A 49 -15.58 -20.83 -6.55
N ASP A 50 -16.69 -21.52 -6.76
CA ASP A 50 -16.94 -22.28 -8.00
C ASP A 50 -17.19 -21.36 -9.20
N ASP A 51 -17.84 -20.21 -8.99
CA ASP A 51 -18.07 -19.18 -10.00
C ASP A 51 -17.60 -17.80 -9.50
N PRO A 52 -16.38 -17.35 -9.83
CA PRO A 52 -15.89 -16.06 -9.41
C PRO A 52 -16.66 -14.92 -10.10
N PRO A 53 -16.97 -13.81 -9.39
CA PRO A 53 -17.82 -12.73 -9.92
C PRO A 53 -17.21 -11.99 -11.11
N ALA A 54 -15.91 -12.17 -11.39
CA ALA A 54 -15.22 -11.56 -12.50
C ALA A 54 -14.16 -12.50 -13.10
N LYS A 55 -13.97 -12.41 -14.41
CA LYS A 55 -12.92 -13.14 -15.14
C LYS A 55 -11.53 -12.52 -14.98
N ARG A 56 -11.45 -11.26 -14.60
CA ARG A 56 -10.21 -10.48 -14.43
C ARG A 56 -10.46 -9.30 -13.51
N LEU A 57 -9.41 -8.86 -12.83
CA LEU A 57 -9.44 -7.68 -11.96
C LEU A 57 -8.51 -6.60 -12.54
N VAL A 58 -8.99 -5.36 -12.59
CA VAL A 58 -8.19 -4.21 -13.02
C VAL A 58 -8.14 -3.20 -11.88
N PHE A 59 -6.95 -3.00 -11.32
CA PHE A 59 -6.66 -1.94 -10.37
C PHE A 59 -6.16 -0.70 -11.12
N ILE A 60 -6.85 0.41 -10.93
CA ILE A 60 -6.35 1.74 -11.32
C ILE A 60 -6.05 2.46 -10.02
N LEU A 61 -4.77 2.54 -9.68
CA LEU A 61 -4.27 3.11 -8.45
C LEU A 61 -3.70 4.49 -8.77
N VAL A 62 -4.34 5.53 -8.25
CA VAL A 62 -3.90 6.91 -8.43
C VAL A 62 -3.34 7.41 -7.11
N ASP A 63 -2.03 7.63 -7.08
CA ASP A 63 -1.31 8.14 -5.92
C ASP A 63 -1.66 9.62 -5.69
N ASP A 64 -1.73 10.02 -4.41
CA ASP A 64 -2.09 11.37 -3.92
C ASP A 64 -3.48 11.90 -4.36
N LEU A 65 -4.43 11.05 -4.77
CA LEU A 65 -5.78 11.48 -5.14
C LEU A 65 -6.68 11.68 -3.91
N GLN A 66 -6.66 12.90 -3.35
CA GLN A 66 -7.44 13.24 -2.16
C GLN A 66 -8.93 13.38 -2.45
N THR A 67 -9.76 13.01 -1.46
CA THR A 67 -11.21 13.20 -1.52
C THR A 67 -11.59 14.67 -1.61
N SER A 68 -10.86 15.57 -0.96
CA SER A 68 -11.07 17.02 -1.05
C SER A 68 -10.92 17.56 -2.48
N SER A 69 -10.02 16.97 -3.27
CA SER A 69 -9.80 17.36 -4.67
C SER A 69 -10.91 16.88 -5.60
N LEU A 70 -11.53 15.73 -5.31
CA LEU A 70 -12.62 15.17 -6.11
C LEU A 70 -13.99 15.70 -5.67
N TYR A 71 -14.24 15.76 -4.36
CA TYR A 71 -15.52 16.10 -3.75
C TYR A 71 -15.61 17.57 -3.34
N THR A 72 -15.27 18.46 -4.28
CA THR A 72 -15.70 19.86 -4.16
C THR A 72 -17.20 19.96 -4.49
N MET A 73 -17.86 21.05 -4.09
CA MET A 73 -19.25 21.34 -4.47
C MET A 73 -19.50 21.26 -6.00
N ASN A 74 -18.43 21.25 -6.82
CA ASN A 74 -18.46 21.24 -8.27
C ASN A 74 -17.85 19.97 -8.92
N MET A 75 -17.88 18.79 -8.28
CA MET A 75 -17.37 17.54 -8.89
C MET A 75 -17.93 17.30 -10.30
N SER A 76 -19.21 17.63 -10.52
CA SER A 76 -19.89 17.54 -11.82
C SER A 76 -19.24 18.41 -12.92
N SER A 77 -18.58 19.50 -12.55
CA SER A 77 -17.87 20.41 -13.46
C SER A 77 -16.38 20.06 -13.57
N ALA A 78 -15.73 19.74 -12.46
CA ALA A 78 -14.29 19.45 -12.42
C ALA A 78 -13.93 18.07 -13.00
N THR A 79 -14.76 17.04 -12.76
CA THR A 79 -14.53 15.67 -13.21
C THR A 79 -15.82 15.02 -13.77
N PRO A 80 -16.41 15.60 -14.85
CA PRO A 80 -17.72 15.19 -15.35
C PRO A 80 -17.79 13.70 -15.71
N TYR A 81 -16.70 13.15 -16.25
CA TYR A 81 -16.62 11.72 -16.53
C TYR A 81 -16.73 10.88 -15.27
N LEU A 82 -15.88 11.10 -14.26
CA LEU A 82 -15.93 10.35 -13.00
C LEU A 82 -17.27 10.51 -12.29
N TYR A 83 -17.83 11.73 -12.28
CA TYR A 83 -19.16 11.98 -11.74
C TYR A 83 -20.26 11.16 -12.45
N SER A 84 -20.20 11.05 -13.78
CA SER A 84 -21.13 10.21 -14.54
C SER A 84 -20.97 8.72 -14.22
N VAL A 85 -19.73 8.27 -13.96
CA VAL A 85 -19.43 6.87 -13.58
C VAL A 85 -20.03 6.56 -12.22
N THR A 86 -19.77 7.41 -11.23
CA THR A 86 -20.23 7.22 -9.84
C THR A 86 -21.75 7.27 -9.73
N LYS A 87 -22.42 8.06 -10.57
CA LYS A 87 -23.89 8.16 -10.55
C LYS A 87 -24.59 6.97 -11.20
N ASN A 88 -24.03 6.44 -12.30
CA ASN A 88 -24.80 5.56 -13.20
C ASN A 88 -24.33 4.09 -13.22
N ARG A 89 -23.06 3.80 -12.91
CA ARG A 89 -22.48 2.46 -13.20
C ARG A 89 -21.46 1.94 -12.19
N ALA A 90 -21.15 2.71 -11.14
CA ALA A 90 -20.15 2.32 -10.16
C ALA A 90 -20.67 2.49 -8.73
N SER A 91 -20.14 1.67 -7.83
CA SER A 91 -20.19 1.92 -6.39
C SER A 91 -18.93 2.67 -5.98
N TRP A 92 -19.05 3.56 -5.01
CA TRP A 92 -17.94 4.37 -4.53
C TRP A 92 -18.08 4.65 -3.03
N GLY A 93 -16.97 5.01 -2.39
CA GLY A 93 -16.92 5.36 -0.97
C GLY A 93 -15.62 6.09 -0.63
N VAL A 94 -15.54 6.61 0.59
CA VAL A 94 -14.34 7.25 1.13
C VAL A 94 -13.51 6.21 1.89
N ALA A 95 -12.31 5.94 1.38
CA ALA A 95 -11.34 5.10 2.08
C ALA A 95 -10.62 5.93 3.17
N HIS A 96 -10.75 5.51 4.43
CA HIS A 96 -10.04 6.13 5.54
C HIS A 96 -8.67 5.49 5.67
N THR A 97 -7.63 6.27 5.41
CA THR A 97 -6.25 5.86 5.60
C THR A 97 -5.83 6.06 7.06
N GLN A 98 -5.04 5.14 7.59
CA GLN A 98 -4.40 5.33 8.88
C GLN A 98 -3.09 6.09 8.69
N ALA A 99 -2.65 6.80 9.73
CA ALA A 99 -1.33 7.41 9.74
C ALA A 99 -0.25 6.33 9.73
N PRO A 100 0.88 6.53 9.03
CA PRO A 100 1.19 7.66 8.17
C PRO A 100 0.47 7.58 6.81
N THR A 101 -0.04 8.71 6.33
CA THR A 101 -0.72 8.82 5.03
C THR A 101 0.27 8.98 3.89
N GLU A 102 1.20 8.03 3.79
CA GLU A 102 2.18 7.94 2.71
C GLU A 102 1.79 6.89 1.68
N SER A 103 2.28 7.05 0.45
CA SER A 103 1.97 6.16 -0.68
C SER A 103 2.38 4.71 -0.40
N LYS A 104 3.60 4.47 0.11
CA LYS A 104 4.14 3.11 0.32
C LYS A 104 3.30 2.30 1.33
N PRO A 105 3.05 2.78 2.58
CA PRO A 105 2.19 2.05 3.52
C PRO A 105 0.77 1.84 3.01
N GLY A 106 0.21 2.82 2.26
CA GLY A 106 -1.10 2.71 1.63
C GLY A 106 -1.17 1.61 0.57
N HIS A 107 -0.17 1.52 -0.31
CA HIS A 107 -0.09 0.48 -1.34
C HIS A 107 0.05 -0.91 -0.74
N VAL A 108 0.90 -1.06 0.27
CA VAL A 108 1.03 -2.33 1.01
C VAL A 108 -0.32 -2.73 1.59
N SER A 109 -0.97 -1.82 2.32
CA SER A 109 -2.24 -2.12 2.98
C SER A 109 -3.35 -2.49 1.98
N LEU A 110 -3.40 -1.82 0.83
CA LEU A 110 -4.36 -2.11 -0.24
C LEU A 110 -4.16 -3.50 -0.85
N LEU A 111 -2.92 -3.91 -1.07
CA LEU A 111 -2.58 -5.13 -1.81
C LEU A 111 -2.43 -6.36 -0.91
N SER A 112 -2.06 -6.19 0.36
CA SER A 112 -1.94 -7.26 1.35
C SER A 112 -3.21 -7.43 2.20
N GLY A 113 -4.02 -6.37 2.31
CA GLY A 113 -5.17 -6.34 3.23
C GLY A 113 -4.79 -6.15 4.70
N MET A 114 -3.53 -5.84 5.00
CA MET A 114 -3.03 -5.65 6.37
C MET A 114 -2.50 -4.24 6.57
N TYR A 115 -2.80 -3.64 7.72
CA TYR A 115 -2.15 -2.40 8.11
C TYR A 115 -0.65 -2.61 8.36
N VAL A 116 0.15 -1.64 7.91
CA VAL A 116 1.59 -1.64 8.17
C VAL A 116 1.82 -1.14 9.59
N ASN A 117 2.54 -1.93 10.40
CA ASN A 117 2.87 -1.52 11.75
C ASN A 117 3.98 -0.42 11.75
N PRO A 118 4.12 0.33 12.85
CA PRO A 118 5.10 1.42 12.92
C PRO A 118 6.56 1.00 12.68
N ILE A 119 6.96 -0.20 13.12
CA ILE A 119 8.33 -0.70 12.94
C ILE A 119 8.61 -0.99 11.46
N GLU A 120 7.66 -1.61 10.76
CA GLU A 120 7.75 -1.88 9.32
C GLU A 120 7.77 -0.58 8.52
N ILE A 121 7.03 0.46 8.93
CA ILE A 121 7.14 1.81 8.34
C ILE A 121 8.57 2.35 8.48
N LEU A 122 9.17 2.23 9.67
CA LEU A 122 10.54 2.68 9.89
C LEU A 122 11.54 1.92 8.99
N LYS A 123 11.33 0.63 8.74
CA LYS A 123 12.13 -0.16 7.80
C LYS A 123 11.95 0.31 6.36
N ILE A 124 10.72 0.58 5.92
CA ILE A 124 10.43 1.17 4.60
C ILE A 124 11.21 2.47 4.39
N TRP A 125 11.20 3.36 5.40
CA TRP A 125 11.90 4.64 5.33
C TRP A 125 13.41 4.49 5.27
N LYS A 126 13.96 3.41 5.85
CA LYS A 126 15.37 3.03 5.72
C LYS A 126 15.72 2.39 4.38
N GLY A 127 14.73 2.20 3.49
CA GLY A 127 14.93 1.60 2.17
C GLY A 127 14.87 0.08 2.18
N GLU A 128 14.44 -0.54 3.28
CA GLU A 128 14.24 -1.98 3.32
C GLU A 128 12.95 -2.36 2.58
N ALA A 129 13.04 -3.39 1.75
CA ALA A 129 11.89 -3.97 1.09
C ALA A 129 11.07 -4.76 2.12
N LEU A 130 9.80 -4.41 2.27
CA LEU A 130 8.91 -5.18 3.14
C LEU A 130 8.68 -6.58 2.55
N LYS A 131 8.57 -7.57 3.43
CA LYS A 131 8.20 -8.94 3.08
C LYS A 131 6.73 -9.13 3.42
N PHE A 132 5.85 -8.79 2.50
CA PHE A 132 4.43 -9.02 2.63
C PHE A 132 3.93 -9.80 1.43
N ASP A 133 3.02 -10.74 1.69
CA ASP A 133 2.31 -11.41 0.62
C ASP A 133 1.24 -10.47 0.06
N THR A 134 1.08 -10.47 -1.27
CA THR A 134 0.11 -9.61 -1.94
C THR A 134 -0.86 -10.44 -2.75
N VAL A 135 -2.04 -9.88 -2.98
CA VAL A 135 -3.00 -10.46 -3.94
C VAL A 135 -2.39 -10.63 -5.34
N LEU A 136 -1.40 -9.80 -5.70
CA LEU A 136 -0.69 -9.88 -6.97
C LEU A 136 0.20 -11.13 -7.04
N SER A 137 0.93 -11.40 -5.95
CA SER A 137 1.79 -12.58 -5.77
C SER A 137 0.99 -13.88 -5.69
N GLN A 138 -0.19 -13.85 -5.08
CA GLN A 138 -1.10 -14.99 -4.96
C GLN A 138 -1.97 -15.24 -6.21
N SER A 139 -1.92 -14.33 -7.18
CA SER A 139 -2.65 -14.52 -8.43
C SER A 139 -1.90 -15.46 -9.38
N LYS A 140 -2.62 -16.08 -10.32
CA LYS A 140 -2.00 -16.89 -11.37
C LYS A 140 -1.13 -16.07 -12.32
N LYS A 141 -1.47 -14.79 -12.49
CA LYS A 141 -0.82 -13.86 -13.40
C LYS A 141 -1.16 -12.44 -13.01
N SER A 142 -0.13 -11.63 -12.82
CA SER A 142 -0.28 -10.19 -12.60
C SER A 142 0.48 -9.41 -13.63
N ILE A 143 -0.05 -8.25 -14.01
CA ILE A 143 0.64 -7.31 -14.88
C ILE A 143 0.55 -5.92 -14.28
N ILE A 144 1.69 -5.26 -14.19
CA ILE A 144 1.82 -3.96 -13.55
C ILE A 144 2.39 -2.96 -14.56
N PHE A 145 1.70 -1.84 -14.72
CA PHE A 145 2.15 -0.69 -15.48
C PHE A 145 2.35 0.45 -14.49
N GLY A 146 3.60 0.88 -14.28
CA GLY A 146 3.91 1.85 -13.23
C GLY A 146 5.36 2.34 -13.27
N THR A 147 5.71 3.18 -12.30
CA THR A 147 7.09 3.67 -12.12
C THR A 147 7.96 2.60 -11.45
N SER A 148 9.28 2.65 -11.67
CA SER A 148 10.20 1.73 -10.98
C SER A 148 10.13 1.89 -9.48
N GLU A 149 10.02 3.13 -8.97
CA GLU A 149 9.87 3.41 -7.53
C GLU A 149 8.67 2.64 -6.91
N PHE A 150 7.54 2.58 -7.61
CA PHE A 150 6.39 1.81 -7.15
C PHE A 150 6.66 0.30 -7.19
N ILE A 151 7.21 -0.20 -8.29
CA ILE A 151 7.50 -1.63 -8.47
C ILE A 151 8.52 -2.10 -7.42
N ASP A 152 9.57 -1.31 -7.17
CA ASP A 152 10.58 -1.54 -6.15
C ASP A 152 9.97 -1.65 -4.75
N SER A 153 9.01 -0.79 -4.44
CA SER A 153 8.35 -0.80 -3.13
C SER A 153 7.55 -2.07 -2.84
N LEU A 154 7.12 -2.81 -3.88
CA LEU A 154 6.30 -4.01 -3.73
C LEU A 154 7.11 -5.29 -3.51
N ASN A 155 8.44 -5.26 -3.67
CA ASN A 155 9.31 -6.43 -3.49
C ASN A 155 8.89 -7.66 -4.31
N ILE A 156 8.30 -7.42 -5.49
CA ILE A 156 7.65 -8.44 -6.34
C ILE A 156 8.55 -9.02 -7.43
N TYR A 157 9.81 -8.58 -7.52
CA TYR A 157 10.75 -9.01 -8.56
C TYR A 157 10.99 -10.52 -8.60
N TYR A 158 10.77 -11.21 -7.49
CA TYR A 158 10.96 -12.65 -7.37
C TYR A 158 9.79 -13.47 -7.95
N PHE A 159 8.66 -12.84 -8.31
CA PHE A 159 7.48 -13.56 -8.80
C PHE A 159 7.46 -13.65 -10.32
N ILE A 160 7.76 -14.84 -10.85
CA ILE A 160 7.82 -15.16 -12.29
C ILE A 160 6.50 -14.84 -13.03
N HIS A 161 5.37 -14.84 -12.33
CA HIS A 161 4.04 -14.60 -12.89
C HIS A 161 3.64 -13.12 -12.94
N VAL A 162 4.47 -12.23 -12.39
CA VAL A 162 4.25 -10.79 -12.37
C VAL A 162 5.08 -10.16 -13.49
N LYS A 163 4.43 -9.61 -14.51
CA LYS A 163 5.12 -8.81 -15.54
C LYS A 163 4.96 -7.35 -15.19
N PHE A 164 6.05 -6.62 -15.16
CA PHE A 164 6.04 -5.19 -14.91
C PHE A 164 6.63 -4.44 -16.11
N TYR A 165 6.11 -3.25 -16.34
CA TYR A 165 6.63 -2.31 -17.33
C TYR A 165 7.01 -1.05 -16.56
N PRO A 166 8.30 -0.85 -16.25
CA PRO A 166 8.77 0.34 -15.56
C PRO A 166 8.82 1.52 -16.54
N HIS A 167 8.53 2.72 -16.02
CA HIS A 167 8.64 3.95 -16.80
C HIS A 167 10.10 4.28 -17.19
N ASP A 168 11.09 3.83 -16.41
CA ASP A 168 12.50 4.19 -16.62
C ASP A 168 13.10 3.62 -17.91
N GLU A 169 12.46 2.62 -18.51
CA GLU A 169 12.81 2.13 -19.86
C GLU A 169 12.45 3.15 -20.97
N VAL A 170 11.73 4.23 -20.65
CA VAL A 170 11.24 5.27 -21.59
C VAL A 170 11.71 6.66 -21.14
N ILE A 171 12.90 6.76 -20.55
CA ILE A 171 13.50 8.05 -20.15
C ILE A 171 13.82 8.96 -21.35
N PHE A 172 13.88 8.43 -22.58
CA PHE A 172 14.25 9.22 -23.75
C PHE A 172 13.13 10.10 -24.32
N GLU A 173 11.85 9.85 -24.02
CA GLU A 173 10.76 10.56 -24.71
C GLU A 173 9.97 11.59 -23.89
N GLU A 174 9.89 11.58 -22.54
CA GLU A 174 9.17 12.67 -21.83
C GLU A 174 9.47 12.76 -20.31
N LYS A 175 9.88 13.94 -19.84
CA LYS A 175 10.20 14.24 -18.41
C LYS A 175 8.99 14.75 -17.59
N ASN A 176 7.75 14.45 -17.98
CA ASN A 176 6.54 15.02 -17.36
C ASN A 176 5.60 13.92 -16.83
N ALA A 177 4.99 14.13 -15.65
CA ALA A 177 4.12 13.12 -15.00
C ALA A 177 2.88 12.77 -15.85
N ILE A 178 2.40 13.72 -16.65
CA ILE A 178 1.35 13.49 -17.65
C ILE A 178 1.80 12.43 -18.67
N GLY A 179 3.05 12.52 -19.13
CA GLY A 179 3.64 11.55 -20.06
C GLY A 179 3.70 10.14 -19.44
N THR A 180 4.09 10.04 -18.17
CA THR A 180 4.11 8.77 -17.42
C THR A 180 2.72 8.13 -17.33
N GLN A 181 1.69 8.92 -17.03
CA GLN A 181 0.31 8.43 -16.96
C GLN A 181 -0.21 7.98 -18.33
N GLN A 182 0.01 8.79 -19.37
CA GLN A 182 -0.39 8.46 -20.74
C GLN A 182 0.32 7.21 -21.24
N TRP A 183 1.61 7.06 -20.92
CA TRP A 183 2.39 5.89 -21.25
C TRP A 183 1.80 4.62 -20.61
N ALA A 184 1.55 4.65 -19.28
CA ALA A 184 1.00 3.50 -18.56
C ALA A 184 -0.36 3.09 -19.14
N PHE A 185 -1.22 4.06 -19.41
CA PHE A 185 -2.52 3.83 -20.04
C PHE A 185 -2.39 3.25 -21.45
N LYS A 186 -1.53 3.82 -22.30
CA LYS A 186 -1.30 3.37 -23.68
C LYS A 186 -0.75 1.94 -23.71
N LYS A 187 0.22 1.62 -22.85
CA LYS A 187 0.77 0.26 -22.74
C LYS A 187 -0.27 -0.75 -22.26
N ALA A 188 -1.06 -0.39 -21.25
CA ALA A 188 -2.15 -1.23 -20.77
C ALA A 188 -3.19 -1.48 -21.87
N GLN A 189 -3.59 -0.43 -22.62
CA GLN A 189 -4.52 -0.55 -23.73
C GLN A 189 -3.96 -1.43 -24.87
N GLN A 190 -2.69 -1.24 -25.26
CA GLN A 190 -2.02 -2.09 -26.25
C GLN A 190 -1.99 -3.56 -25.80
N TYR A 191 -1.66 -3.80 -24.54
CA TYR A 191 -1.64 -5.13 -23.95
C TYR A 191 -3.02 -5.80 -23.99
N LEU A 192 -4.06 -5.08 -23.55
CA LEU A 192 -5.43 -5.55 -23.53
C LEU A 192 -5.96 -5.84 -24.95
N ASN A 193 -5.70 -4.96 -25.91
CA ASN A 193 -6.12 -5.15 -27.30
C ASN A 193 -5.46 -6.37 -27.95
N LYS A 194 -4.14 -6.55 -27.73
CA LYS A 194 -3.41 -7.73 -28.24
C LYS A 194 -3.91 -9.03 -27.60
N SER A 195 -4.31 -8.97 -26.33
CA SER A 195 -4.74 -10.15 -25.57
C SER A 195 -6.23 -10.45 -25.73
N ALA A 196 -7.04 -9.52 -26.25
CA ALA A 196 -8.47 -9.68 -26.46
C ALA A 196 -8.79 -10.79 -27.46
N SER A 197 -7.98 -10.95 -28.51
CA SER A 197 -8.14 -12.01 -29.52
C SER A 197 -7.86 -13.41 -28.99
N THR A 198 -7.09 -13.54 -27.91
CA THR A 198 -6.60 -14.84 -27.40
C THR A 198 -7.29 -15.29 -26.10
N ARG A 199 -8.23 -14.52 -25.54
CA ARG A 199 -8.82 -14.73 -24.19
C ARG A 199 -7.76 -14.96 -23.08
N SER A 200 -6.53 -14.49 -23.30
CA SER A 200 -5.33 -14.76 -22.48
C SER A 200 -5.29 -13.98 -21.16
N THR A 201 -6.34 -13.19 -20.87
CA THR A 201 -6.45 -12.34 -19.68
C THR A 201 -7.39 -12.89 -18.60
N ASN A 202 -8.00 -14.06 -18.80
CA ASN A 202 -8.81 -14.68 -17.76
C ASN A 202 -7.92 -15.13 -16.57
N GLY A 203 -8.37 -14.89 -15.34
CA GLY A 203 -7.64 -15.22 -14.12
C GLY A 203 -6.44 -14.32 -13.83
N MET A 204 -6.41 -13.11 -14.40
CA MET A 204 -5.31 -12.15 -14.26
C MET A 204 -5.72 -10.92 -13.44
N ILE A 205 -4.76 -10.36 -12.72
CA ILE A 205 -4.84 -9.01 -12.15
C ILE A 205 -4.00 -8.05 -12.98
N ILE A 206 -4.57 -6.91 -13.36
CA ILE A 206 -3.88 -5.85 -14.08
C ILE A 206 -3.87 -4.62 -13.19
N LEU A 207 -2.70 -4.07 -12.89
CA LEU A 207 -2.53 -2.88 -12.05
C LEU A 207 -1.91 -1.76 -12.88
N LEU A 208 -2.58 -0.62 -12.90
CA LEU A 208 -2.08 0.64 -13.45
C LEU A 208 -1.81 1.58 -12.29
N HIS A 209 -0.55 1.91 -12.07
CA HIS A 209 -0.13 2.89 -11.07
C HIS A 209 0.08 4.24 -11.75
N LEU A 210 -0.70 5.24 -11.34
CA LEU A 210 -0.68 6.60 -11.85
C LEU A 210 -0.27 7.53 -10.72
N THR A 211 0.63 8.48 -10.99
CA THR A 211 1.04 9.48 -9.98
C THR A 211 0.44 10.83 -10.31
N ALA A 212 -0.28 11.45 -9.38
CA ALA A 212 -0.85 12.79 -9.58
C ALA A 212 0.17 13.93 -9.45
N LYS A 213 1.41 13.65 -9.02
CA LYS A 213 2.45 14.67 -8.82
C LYS A 213 3.20 14.98 -10.11
N ASN A 214 3.13 16.23 -10.55
CA ASN A 214 4.29 16.87 -11.16
C ASN A 214 5.28 17.13 -10.01
N LYS A 215 6.36 16.36 -9.92
CA LYS A 215 7.50 16.74 -9.07
C LYS A 215 8.17 17.99 -9.66
#